data_AF-A0A0D2Y6U3-F1
#
_entry.id   AF-A0A0D2Y6U3-F1
#
_cell.length_a   1.000
_cell.length_b   1.000
_cell.length_c   1.000
_cell.angle_alpha   90.00
_cell.angle_beta   90.00
_cell.angle_gamma   90.00
#
_symmetry.space_group_name_H-M   'P 1'
#
loop_
_entity.id
_entity.type
_entity.pdbx_description
1 polymer ?
#
loop_
_entity_poly.entity_id
_entity_poly.type
_entity_poly.pdbx_seq_one_letter_code
_entity_poly.pdbx_strand_id
1 'polypeptide(L)'
;MENLGLKLQAIRLFPFFFSPLPQGARLNNADGQVIINSIRDFTAAQDHMFRETGIETADGKFEGFWRRGPASRVLGEYVTAHIESISVPGKKEENPDMTPSSFVGPWCGLTIASVFYMQDVLGALEYVDKRIHKYAVTLLEHDVAKVLTSKDTPKNEAFMLWQALVGLIASLRALKDNEQDRGLLSARQFFEKALKQQSTTLGIVTWSQAKGTLRRVAWPMGTASREFIEELWEKTIVGLPRV
;
A
#
# COMPACT_ATOMS: atom_id res chain seq x y z
N MET A 1 17.44 21.40 -9.84
CA MET A 1 16.92 22.28 -8.77
C MET A 1 15.52 21.86 -8.31
N GLU A 2 14.66 21.36 -9.20
CA GLU A 2 13.28 20.92 -8.90
C GLU A 2 13.16 19.88 -7.78
N ASN A 3 14.03 18.87 -7.75
CA ASN A 3 14.00 17.82 -6.71
C ASN A 3 14.35 18.30 -5.29
N LEU A 4 15.18 19.36 -5.17
CA LEU A 4 15.48 19.95 -3.86
C LEU A 4 14.28 20.71 -3.32
N GLY A 5 13.55 21.42 -4.20
CA GLY A 5 12.30 22.07 -3.86
C GLY A 5 11.27 21.09 -3.31
N LEU A 6 11.05 19.96 -3.98
CA LEU A 6 10.14 18.90 -3.52
C LEU A 6 10.55 18.32 -2.16
N LYS A 7 11.84 18.05 -1.96
CA LYS A 7 12.36 17.56 -0.67
C LYS A 7 12.11 18.55 0.47
N LEU A 8 12.41 19.83 0.25
CA LEU A 8 12.19 20.88 1.24
C LEU A 8 10.70 21.09 1.52
N GLN A 9 9.84 21.02 0.51
CA GLN A 9 8.39 21.07 0.69
C GLN A 9 7.90 19.90 1.54
N ALA A 10 8.30 18.66 1.21
CA ALA A 10 7.89 17.48 1.96
C ALA A 10 8.33 17.55 3.44
N ILE A 11 9.54 18.06 3.71
CA ILE A 11 10.03 18.25 5.09
C ILE A 11 9.17 19.27 5.85
N ARG A 12 8.74 20.36 5.18
CA ARG A 12 7.85 21.36 5.78
C ARG A 12 6.47 20.82 6.14
N LEU A 13 6.10 19.64 5.65
CA LEU A 13 4.83 19.00 5.94
C LEU A 13 4.84 18.15 7.23
N PHE A 14 6.01 17.76 7.75
CA PHE A 14 6.09 16.98 8.99
C PHE A 14 5.33 17.56 10.19
N PRO A 15 5.37 18.88 10.45
CA PRO A 15 4.63 19.47 11.57
C PRO A 15 3.11 19.27 11.51
N PHE A 16 2.54 19.03 10.32
CA PHE A 16 1.09 18.85 10.18
C PHE A 16 0.59 17.57 10.87
N PHE A 17 1.42 16.53 10.97
CA PHE A 17 1.08 15.32 11.74
C PHE A 17 0.99 15.55 13.25
N PHE A 18 1.57 16.64 13.75
CA PHE A 18 1.57 16.99 15.18
C PHE A 18 0.64 18.16 15.50
N SER A 19 -0.02 18.72 14.48
CA SER A 19 -0.93 19.84 14.66
C SER A 19 -2.23 19.34 15.29
N PRO A 20 -2.67 19.89 16.44
CA PRO A 20 -3.90 19.45 17.07
C PRO A 20 -5.09 19.71 16.13
N LEU A 21 -5.98 18.73 16.03
CA LEU A 21 -7.18 18.89 15.24
C LEU A 21 -8.11 19.93 15.88
N PRO A 22 -8.79 20.77 15.08
CA PRO A 22 -9.81 21.67 15.59
C PRO A 22 -10.89 20.93 16.40
N GLN A 23 -11.48 21.61 17.38
CA GLN A 23 -12.53 21.00 18.20
C GLN A 23 -13.70 20.53 17.33
N GLY A 24 -14.10 19.28 17.50
CA GLY A 24 -15.19 18.66 16.74
C GLY A 24 -14.80 18.13 15.36
N ALA A 25 -13.53 18.23 14.96
CA ALA A 25 -13.04 17.63 13.72
C ALA A 25 -13.22 16.11 13.72
N ARG A 26 -13.51 15.54 12.55
CA ARG A 26 -13.67 14.11 12.33
C ARG A 26 -12.75 13.63 11.22
N LEU A 27 -12.23 12.42 11.38
CA LEU A 27 -11.46 11.73 10.37
C LEU A 27 -12.39 10.86 9.53
N ASN A 28 -12.52 11.23 8.26
CA ASN A 28 -13.22 10.47 7.24
C ASN A 28 -12.25 9.52 6.53
N ASN A 29 -12.76 8.67 5.64
CA ASN A 29 -11.91 7.94 4.71
C ASN A 29 -11.18 8.93 3.81
N ALA A 30 -9.91 8.66 3.54
CA ALA A 30 -9.11 9.43 2.60
C ALA A 30 -9.30 8.90 1.17
N ASP A 31 -9.17 9.80 0.20
CA ASP A 31 -9.01 9.44 -1.20
C ASP A 31 -7.54 9.08 -1.48
N GLY A 32 -7.28 7.79 -1.73
CA GLY A 32 -5.94 7.28 -1.99
C GLY A 32 -5.44 7.46 -3.42
N GLN A 33 -6.21 8.07 -4.33
CA GLN A 33 -5.88 8.14 -5.76
C GLN A 33 -4.50 8.75 -6.02
N VAL A 34 -4.17 9.82 -5.30
CA VAL A 34 -2.89 10.53 -5.43
C VAL A 34 -1.71 9.68 -4.94
N ILE A 35 -1.89 8.96 -3.84
CA ILE A 35 -0.91 7.99 -3.31
C ILE A 35 -0.68 6.88 -4.32
N ILE A 36 -1.76 6.26 -4.82
CA ILE A 36 -1.70 5.15 -5.77
C ILE A 36 -1.03 5.58 -7.08
N ASN A 37 -1.35 6.77 -7.59
CA ASN A 37 -0.69 7.30 -8.79
C ASN A 37 0.81 7.52 -8.57
N SER A 38 1.20 8.07 -7.42
CA SER A 38 2.61 8.29 -7.10
C SER A 38 3.41 6.98 -7.03
N ILE A 39 2.86 5.93 -6.41
CA ILE A 39 3.52 4.61 -6.38
C ILE A 39 3.47 3.89 -7.74
N ARG A 40 2.45 4.13 -8.58
CA ARG A 40 2.40 3.63 -9.97
C ARG A 40 3.52 4.21 -10.80
N ASP A 41 3.72 5.53 -10.75
CA ASP A 41 4.78 6.22 -11.49
C ASP A 41 6.15 5.64 -11.13
N PHE A 42 6.39 5.43 -9.83
CA PHE A 42 7.62 4.81 -9.38
C PHE A 42 7.75 3.35 -9.82
N THR A 43 6.66 2.57 -9.75
CA THR A 43 6.63 1.18 -10.23
C THR A 43 6.98 1.11 -11.74
N ALA A 44 6.40 2.01 -12.54
CA ALA A 44 6.66 2.08 -13.97
C ALA A 44 8.11 2.46 -14.29
N ALA A 45 8.70 3.38 -13.50
CA ALA A 45 10.10 3.73 -13.63
C ALA A 45 11.04 2.56 -13.28
N GLN A 46 10.71 1.76 -12.26
CA GLN A 46 11.44 0.53 -11.94
C GLN A 46 11.33 -0.49 -13.06
N ASP A 47 10.13 -0.71 -13.60
CA ASP A 47 9.92 -1.63 -14.73
C ASP A 47 10.74 -1.23 -15.96
N HIS A 48 10.85 0.07 -16.25
CA HIS A 48 11.67 0.57 -17.35
C HIS A 48 13.14 0.22 -17.14
N MET A 49 13.69 0.53 -15.96
CA MET A 49 15.08 0.21 -15.64
C MET A 49 15.33 -1.30 -15.68
N PHE A 50 14.43 -2.10 -15.11
CA PHE A 50 14.55 -3.56 -15.11
C PHE A 50 14.54 -4.15 -16.53
N ARG A 51 13.72 -3.60 -17.44
CA ARG A 51 13.70 -4.03 -18.84
C ARG A 51 15.00 -3.70 -19.57
N GLU A 52 15.63 -2.57 -19.26
CA GLU A 52 16.87 -2.13 -19.93
C GLU A 52 18.09 -2.89 -19.42
N THR A 53 18.17 -3.13 -18.11
CA THR A 53 19.39 -3.68 -17.48
C THR A 53 19.27 -5.15 -17.11
N GLY A 54 18.06 -5.67 -16.96
CA GLY A 54 17.79 -7.01 -16.41
C GLY A 54 18.17 -7.17 -14.94
N ILE A 55 18.62 -6.11 -14.25
CA ILE A 55 19.21 -6.17 -12.92
C ILE A 55 18.56 -5.09 -12.02
N GLU A 56 18.03 -5.52 -10.89
CA GLU A 56 17.68 -4.64 -9.78
C GLU A 56 18.89 -4.44 -8.86
N THR A 57 19.45 -3.24 -8.82
CA THR A 57 20.52 -2.88 -7.86
C THR A 57 19.98 -2.00 -6.74
N ALA A 58 20.54 -2.17 -5.53
CA ALA A 58 20.21 -1.31 -4.40
C ALA A 58 20.50 0.17 -4.72
N ASP A 59 21.64 0.45 -5.36
CA ASP A 59 22.01 1.80 -5.79
C ASP A 59 21.03 2.38 -6.81
N GLY A 60 20.59 1.59 -7.80
CA GLY A 60 19.60 2.03 -8.79
C GLY A 60 18.26 2.35 -8.15
N LYS A 61 17.84 1.57 -7.15
CA LYS A 61 16.63 1.83 -6.36
C LYS A 61 16.78 3.09 -5.51
N PHE A 62 17.92 3.25 -4.85
CA PHE A 62 18.20 4.44 -4.05
C PHE A 62 18.18 5.71 -4.90
N GLU A 63 18.89 5.68 -6.02
CA GLU A 63 18.97 6.76 -6.99
C GLU A 63 17.60 7.11 -7.58
N GLY A 64 16.85 6.08 -7.99
CA GLY A 64 15.52 6.22 -8.57
C GLY A 64 14.47 6.74 -7.59
N PHE A 65 14.45 6.23 -6.35
CA PHE A 65 13.40 6.53 -5.38
C PHE A 65 13.73 7.73 -4.50
N TRP A 66 14.93 7.77 -3.90
CA TRP A 66 15.32 8.78 -2.92
C TRP A 66 15.97 10.00 -3.58
N ARG A 67 16.88 9.81 -4.54
CA ARG A 67 17.59 10.96 -5.15
C ARG A 67 16.70 11.73 -6.12
N ARG A 68 15.97 11.04 -7.00
CA ARG A 68 15.13 11.68 -8.04
C ARG A 68 13.79 12.22 -7.54
N GLY A 69 13.43 12.01 -6.27
CA GLY A 69 12.27 12.65 -5.64
C GLY A 69 10.96 11.86 -5.50
N PRO A 70 10.76 10.64 -6.04
CA PRO A 70 9.55 9.87 -5.76
C PRO A 70 9.20 9.74 -4.27
N ALA A 71 10.19 9.51 -3.41
CA ALA A 71 9.98 9.46 -1.96
C ALA A 71 9.33 10.74 -1.40
N SER A 72 9.79 11.91 -1.86
CA SER A 72 9.26 13.21 -1.43
C SER A 72 7.86 13.47 -1.98
N ARG A 73 7.59 13.05 -3.22
CA ARG A 73 6.24 13.14 -3.80
C ARG A 73 5.26 12.30 -3.01
N VAL A 74 5.57 11.03 -2.78
CA VAL A 74 4.74 10.12 -1.97
C VAL A 74 4.45 10.69 -0.58
N LEU A 75 5.47 11.26 0.10
CA LEU A 75 5.27 11.92 1.39
C LEU A 75 4.31 13.12 1.30
N GLY A 76 4.43 13.95 0.26
CA GLY A 76 3.50 15.04 -0.01
C GLY A 76 2.07 14.55 -0.22
N GLU A 77 1.90 13.46 -0.96
CA GLU A 77 0.57 12.87 -1.19
C GLU A 77 -0.03 12.26 0.08
N TYR A 78 0.77 11.65 0.96
CA TYR A 78 0.28 11.18 2.26
C TYR A 78 -0.29 12.32 3.09
N VAL A 79 0.41 13.44 3.16
CA VAL A 79 -0.04 14.60 3.95
C VAL A 79 -1.29 15.21 3.32
N THR A 80 -1.31 15.37 2.01
CA THR A 80 -2.45 15.95 1.28
C THR A 80 -3.71 15.11 1.50
N ALA A 81 -3.62 13.79 1.26
CA ALA A 81 -4.72 12.88 1.49
C ALA A 81 -5.17 12.83 2.97
N HIS A 82 -4.26 13.06 3.93
CA HIS A 82 -4.62 13.15 5.34
C HIS A 82 -5.41 14.42 5.66
N ILE A 83 -4.92 15.57 5.17
CA ILE A 83 -5.55 16.87 5.40
C ILE A 83 -6.96 16.88 4.80
N GLU A 84 -7.10 16.36 3.59
CA GLU A 84 -8.39 16.26 2.90
C GLU A 84 -9.37 15.30 3.59
N SER A 85 -8.87 14.31 4.35
CA SER A 85 -9.73 13.40 5.11
C SER A 85 -10.27 14.00 6.41
N ILE A 86 -9.83 15.19 6.81
CA ILE A 86 -10.28 15.88 8.02
C ILE A 86 -11.48 16.77 7.69
N SER A 87 -12.65 16.43 8.25
CA SER A 87 -13.83 17.30 8.21
C SER A 87 -13.93 18.12 9.50
N VAL A 88 -14.30 19.40 9.38
CA VAL A 88 -14.49 20.31 10.52
C VAL A 88 -15.91 20.88 10.47
N PRO A 89 -16.69 20.78 11.57
CA PRO A 89 -18.04 21.34 11.62
C PRO A 89 -18.07 22.83 11.26
N GLY A 90 -18.97 23.23 10.36
CA GLY A 90 -19.18 24.64 9.98
C GLY A 90 -18.26 25.18 8.89
N LYS A 91 -17.23 24.43 8.45
CA LYS A 91 -16.59 24.71 7.15
C LYS A 91 -17.46 24.09 6.06
N LYS A 92 -17.86 24.89 5.06
CA LYS A 92 -18.40 24.33 3.82
C LYS A 92 -17.30 23.47 3.22
N GLU A 93 -17.61 22.20 2.98
CA GLU A 93 -16.82 21.39 2.06
C GLU A 93 -16.86 22.14 0.73
N GLU A 94 -15.76 22.79 0.38
CA GLU A 94 -15.49 23.13 -1.01
C GLU A 94 -15.35 21.78 -1.69
N ASN A 95 -16.47 21.23 -2.17
CA ASN A 95 -16.47 20.07 -3.04
C ASN A 95 -16.12 20.60 -4.44
N PRO A 96 -14.86 20.51 -4.91
CA PRO A 96 -14.71 20.30 -6.34
C PRO A 96 -15.51 19.04 -6.67
N ASP A 97 -16.16 18.99 -7.83
CA ASP A 97 -16.84 17.81 -8.40
C ASP A 97 -15.85 16.63 -8.57
N MET A 98 -15.34 16.10 -7.46
CA MET A 98 -14.52 14.91 -7.42
C MET A 98 -15.46 13.77 -7.09
N THR A 99 -15.92 13.10 -8.15
CA THR A 99 -16.38 11.72 -8.02
C THR A 99 -15.38 10.96 -7.15
N PRO A 100 -15.79 10.37 -6.00
CA PRO A 100 -14.89 9.68 -5.11
C PRO A 100 -14.06 8.67 -5.91
N SER A 101 -12.75 8.67 -5.74
CA SER A 101 -11.93 7.73 -6.50
C SER A 101 -12.26 6.28 -6.14
N SER A 102 -11.75 5.37 -6.96
CA SER A 102 -11.85 3.93 -6.67
C SER A 102 -10.92 3.46 -5.54
N PHE A 103 -10.19 4.36 -4.86
CA PHE A 103 -9.15 4.01 -3.86
C PHE A 103 -9.43 4.66 -2.49
N VAL A 104 -10.67 4.60 -2.01
CA VAL A 104 -11.09 5.22 -0.75
C VAL A 104 -10.96 4.25 0.42
N GLY A 105 -10.42 4.73 1.54
CA GLY A 105 -10.33 3.95 2.78
C GLY A 105 -9.73 4.71 3.96
N PRO A 106 -9.57 4.07 5.13
CA PRO A 106 -8.85 4.66 6.26
C PRO A 106 -7.44 5.08 5.85
N TRP A 107 -7.07 6.33 6.14
CA TRP A 107 -5.78 6.92 5.73
C TRP A 107 -4.56 6.10 6.21
N CYS A 108 -4.62 5.60 7.46
CA CYS A 108 -3.56 4.77 8.02
C CYS A 108 -3.37 3.48 7.19
N GLY A 109 -4.43 2.73 6.93
CA GLY A 109 -4.40 1.54 6.08
C GLY A 109 -3.86 1.80 4.67
N LEU A 110 -4.21 2.92 4.03
CA LEU A 110 -3.67 3.31 2.73
C LEU A 110 -2.15 3.54 2.78
N THR A 111 -1.71 4.29 3.80
CA THR A 111 -0.29 4.65 4.00
C THR A 111 0.54 3.43 4.34
N ILE A 112 0.04 2.56 5.22
CA ILE A 112 0.75 1.34 5.62
C ILE A 112 0.86 0.36 4.45
N ALA A 113 -0.21 0.15 3.68
CA ALA A 113 -0.16 -0.75 2.53
C ALA A 113 0.80 -0.23 1.46
N SER A 114 0.83 1.08 1.19
CA SER A 114 1.78 1.66 0.24
C SER A 114 3.23 1.58 0.73
N VAL A 115 3.49 1.77 2.04
CA VAL A 115 4.81 1.52 2.65
C VAL A 115 5.23 0.06 2.50
N PHE A 116 4.38 -0.90 2.87
CA PHE A 116 4.69 -2.32 2.71
C PHE A 116 4.90 -2.73 1.26
N TYR A 117 4.14 -2.17 0.32
CA TYR A 117 4.38 -2.39 -1.10
C TYR A 117 5.76 -1.87 -1.54
N MET A 118 6.10 -0.63 -1.18
CA MET A 118 7.42 -0.06 -1.52
C MET A 118 8.57 -0.79 -0.82
N GLN A 119 8.36 -1.31 0.38
CA GLN A 119 9.37 -2.06 1.15
C GLN A 119 9.51 -3.50 0.65
N ASP A 120 8.40 -4.23 0.54
CA ASP A 120 8.40 -5.69 0.39
C ASP A 120 8.29 -6.15 -1.07
N VAL A 121 7.64 -5.36 -1.93
CA VAL A 121 7.49 -5.67 -3.36
C VAL A 121 8.56 -4.94 -4.17
N LEU A 122 8.72 -3.63 -3.97
CA LEU A 122 9.68 -2.83 -4.74
C LEU A 122 11.10 -2.83 -4.14
N GLY A 123 11.25 -3.08 -2.84
CA GLY A 123 12.55 -3.02 -2.16
C GLY A 123 13.18 -1.62 -2.18
N ALA A 124 12.35 -0.58 -2.17
CA ALA A 124 12.76 0.82 -2.23
C ALA A 124 12.89 1.48 -0.86
N LEU A 125 12.31 0.87 0.17
CA LEU A 125 12.38 1.31 1.56
C LEU A 125 13.21 0.34 2.39
N GLU A 126 13.91 0.89 3.37
CA GLU A 126 14.53 0.11 4.43
C GLU A 126 13.47 -0.49 5.36
N TYR A 127 13.82 -1.59 6.01
CA TYR A 127 12.94 -2.26 6.95
C TYR A 127 12.82 -1.45 8.24
N VAL A 128 11.58 -1.20 8.65
CA VAL A 128 11.29 -0.60 9.97
C VAL A 128 11.55 -1.58 11.12
N ASP A 129 11.67 -1.04 12.34
CA ASP A 129 11.79 -1.85 13.57
C ASP A 129 10.65 -2.88 13.66
N LYS A 130 10.97 -4.09 14.11
CA LYS A 130 10.05 -5.24 14.15
C LYS A 130 8.76 -4.94 14.93
N ARG A 131 8.83 -4.12 15.99
CA ARG A 131 7.64 -3.72 16.77
C ARG A 131 6.75 -2.78 15.99
N ILE A 132 7.34 -1.84 15.25
CA ILE A 132 6.60 -0.92 14.36
C ILE A 132 5.97 -1.72 13.22
N HIS A 133 6.71 -2.65 12.61
CA HIS A 133 6.19 -3.51 11.55
C HIS A 133 4.99 -4.33 12.04
N LYS A 134 5.10 -4.95 13.22
CA LYS A 134 3.99 -5.70 13.83
C LYS A 134 2.77 -4.81 14.04
N TYR A 135 2.95 -3.64 14.64
CA TYR A 135 1.85 -2.70 14.87
C TYR A 135 1.19 -2.28 13.56
N ALA A 136 1.99 -1.98 12.53
CA ALA A 136 1.50 -1.63 11.20
C ALA A 136 0.70 -2.76 10.54
N VAL A 137 1.13 -4.02 10.66
CA VAL A 137 0.36 -5.17 10.16
C VAL A 137 -1.00 -5.28 10.85
N THR A 138 -1.05 -5.18 12.18
CA THR A 138 -2.31 -5.24 12.94
C THR A 138 -3.24 -4.08 12.59
N LEU A 139 -2.70 -2.87 12.43
CA LEU A 139 -3.51 -1.71 12.04
C LEU A 139 -4.03 -1.84 10.60
N LEU A 140 -3.23 -2.37 9.68
CA LEU A 140 -3.68 -2.66 8.32
C LEU A 140 -4.78 -3.72 8.29
N GLU A 141 -4.65 -4.80 9.07
CA GLU A 141 -5.71 -5.83 9.22
C GLU A 141 -7.03 -5.18 9.65
N HIS A 142 -6.99 -4.37 10.71
CA HIS A 142 -8.16 -3.66 11.21
C HIS A 142 -8.82 -2.77 10.14
N ASP A 143 -8.01 -1.96 9.44
CA ASP A 143 -8.52 -1.00 8.45
C ASP A 143 -9.09 -1.70 7.21
N VAL A 144 -8.43 -2.75 6.73
CA VAL A 144 -8.93 -3.57 5.61
C VAL A 144 -10.21 -4.30 6.01
N ALA A 145 -10.29 -4.85 7.23
CA ALA A 145 -11.51 -5.50 7.73
C ALA A 145 -12.69 -4.53 7.78
N LYS A 146 -12.46 -3.30 8.24
CA LYS A 146 -13.48 -2.23 8.25
C LYS A 146 -13.99 -1.91 6.84
N VAL A 147 -13.09 -1.83 5.85
CA VAL A 147 -13.49 -1.58 4.45
C VAL A 147 -14.27 -2.78 3.90
N LEU A 148 -13.79 -4.01 4.08
CA LEU A 148 -14.45 -5.22 3.58
C LEU A 148 -15.87 -5.40 4.16
N THR A 149 -16.10 -5.01 5.40
CA THR A 149 -17.39 -5.14 6.09
C THR A 149 -18.35 -3.97 5.84
N SER A 150 -17.86 -2.83 5.36
CA SER A 150 -18.69 -1.68 4.99
C SER A 150 -19.70 -2.05 3.89
N LYS A 151 -20.95 -1.61 4.04
CA LYS A 151 -22.03 -1.80 3.06
C LYS A 151 -22.29 -0.54 2.22
N ASP A 152 -21.81 0.61 2.68
CA ASP A 152 -22.26 1.93 2.20
C ASP A 152 -21.39 2.50 1.07
N THR A 153 -20.26 1.84 0.77
CA THR A 153 -19.30 2.30 -0.23
C THR A 153 -18.97 1.20 -1.24
N PRO A 154 -19.12 1.46 -2.56
CA PRO A 154 -18.62 0.58 -3.60
C PRO A 154 -17.13 0.28 -3.38
N LYS A 155 -16.77 -1.00 -3.42
CA LYS A 155 -15.39 -1.46 -3.21
C LYS A 155 -14.73 -1.65 -4.56
N ASN A 156 -13.51 -1.17 -4.69
CA ASN A 156 -12.67 -1.57 -5.80
C ASN A 156 -12.04 -2.92 -5.47
N GLU A 157 -12.60 -4.01 -5.99
CA GLU A 157 -12.13 -5.37 -5.73
C GLU A 157 -10.64 -5.55 -6.13
N ALA A 158 -10.16 -4.87 -7.18
CA ALA A 158 -8.73 -4.92 -7.54
C ALA A 158 -7.86 -4.27 -6.45
N PHE A 159 -8.35 -3.19 -5.85
CA PHE A 159 -7.69 -2.52 -4.73
C PHE A 159 -7.71 -3.38 -3.46
N MET A 160 -8.83 -4.02 -3.16
CA MET A 160 -8.94 -4.94 -2.01
C MET A 160 -8.03 -6.15 -2.18
N LEU A 161 -7.95 -6.72 -3.39
CA LEU A 161 -7.01 -7.79 -3.72
C LEU A 161 -5.56 -7.34 -3.48
N TRP A 162 -5.22 -6.12 -3.92
CA TRP A 162 -3.89 -5.55 -3.75
C TRP A 162 -3.52 -5.36 -2.28
N GLN A 163 -4.42 -4.78 -1.47
CA GLN A 163 -4.19 -4.60 -0.03
C GLN A 163 -4.06 -5.94 0.69
N ALA A 164 -4.89 -6.93 0.32
CA ALA A 164 -4.84 -8.26 0.91
C ALA A 164 -3.51 -8.97 0.62
N LEU A 165 -3.00 -8.89 -0.62
CA LEU A 165 -1.74 -9.52 -0.98
C LEU A 165 -0.56 -8.83 -0.29
N VAL A 166 -0.53 -7.50 -0.29
CA VAL A 166 0.52 -6.72 0.40
C VAL A 166 0.51 -7.00 1.91
N GLY A 167 -0.67 -7.01 2.53
CA GLY A 167 -0.81 -7.36 3.95
C GLY A 167 -0.37 -8.79 4.27
N LEU A 168 -0.66 -9.76 3.38
CA LEU A 168 -0.18 -11.13 3.52
C LEU A 168 1.35 -11.20 3.48
N ILE A 169 1.99 -10.57 2.49
CA ILE A 169 3.45 -10.52 2.37
C ILE A 169 4.07 -9.89 3.63
N ALA A 170 3.53 -8.76 4.08
CA ALA A 170 4.02 -8.05 5.26
C ALA A 170 3.87 -8.88 6.54
N SER A 171 2.76 -9.60 6.71
CA SER A 171 2.52 -10.48 7.87
C SER A 171 3.49 -11.67 7.89
N LEU A 172 3.75 -12.30 6.74
CA LEU A 172 4.70 -13.40 6.61
C LEU A 172 6.12 -12.95 6.92
N ARG A 173 6.48 -11.74 6.52
CA ARG A 173 7.78 -11.14 6.84
C ARG A 173 7.93 -10.91 8.33
N ALA A 174 6.94 -10.32 8.98
CA ALA A 174 6.93 -10.10 10.43
C ALA A 174 7.05 -11.41 11.23
N LEU A 175 6.42 -12.48 10.74
CA LEU A 175 6.48 -13.81 11.36
C LEU A 175 7.86 -14.46 11.29
N LYS A 176 8.74 -14.10 10.35
CA LYS A 176 10.11 -14.65 10.30
C LYS A 176 10.90 -14.36 11.58
N ASP A 177 10.58 -13.26 12.25
CA ASP A 177 11.27 -12.83 13.46
C ASP A 177 10.63 -13.36 14.75
N ASN A 178 9.35 -13.72 14.69
CA ASN A 178 8.59 -14.23 15.82
C ASN A 178 7.42 -15.12 15.35
N GLU A 179 7.73 -16.36 15.00
CA GLU A 179 6.80 -17.29 14.36
C GLU A 179 5.57 -17.64 15.20
N GLN A 180 5.66 -17.44 16.52
CA GLN A 180 4.58 -17.77 17.47
C GLN A 180 3.73 -16.56 17.88
N ASP A 181 3.94 -15.39 17.27
CA ASP A 181 3.13 -14.22 17.57
C ASP A 181 1.69 -14.40 17.13
N ARG A 182 0.79 -14.61 18.10
CA ARG A 182 -0.64 -14.86 17.84
C ARG A 182 -1.33 -13.74 17.06
N GLY A 183 -0.92 -12.49 17.26
CA GLY A 183 -1.49 -11.35 16.54
C GLY A 183 -1.11 -11.40 15.06
N LEU A 184 0.17 -11.66 14.77
CA LEU A 184 0.65 -11.80 13.39
C LEU A 184 0.09 -13.05 12.70
N LEU A 185 -0.08 -14.15 13.42
CA LEU A 185 -0.74 -15.36 12.91
C LEU A 185 -2.21 -15.09 12.56
N SER A 186 -2.93 -14.33 13.39
CA SER A 186 -4.29 -13.87 13.09
C SER A 186 -4.33 -13.01 11.84
N ALA A 187 -3.48 -11.98 11.76
CA ALA A 187 -3.39 -11.09 10.62
C ALA A 187 -3.09 -11.84 9.32
N ARG A 188 -2.14 -12.78 9.36
CA ARG A 188 -1.83 -13.66 8.23
C ARG A 188 -3.05 -14.44 7.77
N GLN A 189 -3.75 -15.12 8.70
CA GLN A 189 -4.95 -15.90 8.36
C GLN A 189 -6.06 -15.00 7.80
N PHE A 190 -6.21 -13.79 8.34
CA PHE A 190 -7.14 -12.79 7.83
C PHE A 190 -6.81 -12.44 6.37
N PHE A 191 -5.56 -12.08 6.07
CA PHE A 191 -5.16 -11.71 4.72
C PHE A 191 -5.21 -12.88 3.74
N GLU A 192 -4.87 -14.11 4.15
CA GLU A 192 -5.06 -15.31 3.33
C GLU A 192 -6.54 -15.50 2.94
N LYS A 193 -7.46 -15.34 3.91
CA LYS A 193 -8.91 -15.44 3.66
C LYS A 193 -9.41 -14.31 2.78
N ALA A 194 -9.00 -13.07 3.04
CA ALA A 194 -9.36 -11.91 2.24
C ALA A 194 -8.87 -12.07 0.79
N LEU A 195 -7.64 -12.53 0.60
CA LEU A 195 -7.07 -12.78 -0.72
C LEU A 195 -7.87 -13.84 -1.49
N LYS A 196 -8.21 -14.97 -0.84
CA LYS A 196 -9.06 -16.03 -1.42
C LYS A 196 -10.44 -15.52 -1.82
N GLN A 197 -11.09 -14.77 -0.93
CA GLN A 197 -12.41 -14.19 -1.19
C GLN A 197 -12.36 -13.26 -2.40
N GLN A 198 -11.38 -12.35 -2.45
CA GLN A 198 -11.23 -11.39 -3.54
C GLN A 198 -10.88 -12.08 -4.86
N SER A 199 -9.99 -13.08 -4.84
CA SER A 199 -9.68 -13.91 -6.01
C SER A 199 -10.92 -14.60 -6.56
N THR A 200 -11.78 -15.13 -5.68
CA THR A 200 -13.03 -15.81 -6.04
C THR A 200 -14.03 -14.82 -6.64
N THR A 201 -14.25 -13.67 -6.00
CA THR A 201 -15.14 -12.61 -6.50
C THR A 201 -14.75 -12.14 -7.90
N LEU A 202 -13.44 -12.04 -8.16
CA LEU A 202 -12.91 -11.60 -9.45
C LEU A 202 -12.73 -12.72 -10.49
N GLY A 203 -13.00 -13.99 -10.13
CA GLY A 203 -12.79 -15.13 -11.02
C GLY A 203 -11.32 -15.37 -11.39
N ILE A 204 -10.39 -14.98 -10.52
CA ILE A 204 -8.94 -15.11 -10.73
C ILE A 204 -8.50 -16.48 -10.21
N VAL A 205 -7.85 -17.27 -11.07
CA VAL A 205 -7.37 -18.62 -10.73
C VAL A 205 -5.88 -18.81 -11.00
N THR A 206 -5.25 -17.91 -11.75
CA THR A 206 -3.82 -17.97 -12.08
C THR A 206 -3.08 -16.72 -11.60
N TRP A 207 -1.79 -16.86 -11.29
CA TRP A 207 -0.95 -15.70 -11.00
C TRP A 207 -0.92 -14.67 -12.13
N SER A 208 -0.95 -15.09 -13.40
CA SER A 208 -0.96 -14.16 -14.54
C SER A 208 -2.19 -13.24 -14.54
N GLN A 209 -3.38 -13.80 -14.26
CA GLN A 209 -4.61 -13.02 -14.10
C GLN A 209 -4.53 -12.10 -12.87
N ALA A 210 -4.02 -12.63 -11.75
CA ALA A 210 -3.83 -11.86 -10.52
C ALA A 210 -2.94 -10.64 -10.76
N LYS A 211 -1.79 -10.85 -11.38
CA LYS A 211 -0.84 -9.80 -11.76
C LYS A 211 -1.49 -8.77 -12.68
N GLY A 212 -2.25 -9.20 -13.68
CA GLY A 212 -3.02 -8.29 -14.54
C GLY A 212 -3.97 -7.38 -13.74
N THR A 213 -4.65 -7.94 -12.74
CA THR A 213 -5.55 -7.20 -11.85
C THR A 213 -4.79 -6.27 -10.89
N LEU A 214 -3.73 -6.75 -10.24
CA LEU A 214 -2.89 -5.97 -9.32
C LEU A 214 -2.26 -4.75 -10.01
N ARG A 215 -1.92 -4.88 -11.31
CA ARG A 215 -1.43 -3.77 -12.14
C ARG A 215 -2.45 -2.67 -12.37
N ARG A 216 -3.75 -2.94 -12.21
CA ARG A 216 -4.79 -1.89 -12.19
C ARG A 216 -4.67 -1.02 -10.94
N VAL A 217 -3.90 -1.43 -9.93
CA VAL A 217 -3.58 -0.65 -8.72
C VAL A 217 -2.13 -0.21 -8.77
N ALA A 218 -1.17 -1.09 -8.50
CA ALA A 218 0.26 -0.84 -8.67
C ALA A 218 0.96 -2.19 -8.54
N TRP A 219 1.54 -2.71 -9.62
CA TRP A 219 2.35 -3.93 -9.53
C TRP A 219 3.42 -3.96 -10.63
N PRO A 220 4.66 -4.33 -10.33
CA PRO A 220 5.74 -4.38 -11.31
C PRO A 220 5.59 -5.56 -12.29
N MET A 221 6.13 -5.37 -13.50
CA MET A 221 6.29 -6.39 -14.54
C MET A 221 7.37 -7.39 -14.19
N GLY A 222 8.43 -6.99 -13.49
CA GLY A 222 9.47 -7.89 -12.99
C GLY A 222 9.98 -7.37 -11.65
N THR A 223 10.25 -8.29 -10.73
CA THR A 223 10.94 -7.99 -9.46
C THR A 223 11.86 -9.13 -9.08
N ALA A 224 12.88 -8.83 -8.27
CA ALA A 224 13.69 -9.87 -7.63
C ALA A 224 12.86 -10.80 -6.73
N SER A 225 11.73 -10.32 -6.19
CA SER A 225 10.81 -11.10 -5.34
C SER A 225 9.76 -11.91 -6.10
N ARG A 226 9.82 -11.93 -7.44
CA ARG A 226 8.78 -12.52 -8.29
C ARG A 226 8.47 -13.98 -7.92
N GLU A 227 9.50 -14.81 -7.82
CA GLU A 227 9.35 -16.25 -7.57
C GLU A 227 8.64 -16.51 -6.25
N PHE A 228 9.05 -15.80 -5.19
CA PHE A 228 8.41 -15.91 -3.87
C PHE A 228 6.93 -15.49 -3.89
N ILE A 229 6.60 -14.39 -4.57
CA ILE A 229 5.22 -13.88 -4.62
C ILE A 229 4.32 -14.80 -5.45
N GLU A 230 4.84 -15.30 -6.57
CA GLU A 230 4.15 -16.27 -7.43
C GLU A 230 3.90 -17.58 -6.68
N GLU A 231 4.91 -18.13 -6.00
CA GLU A 231 4.75 -19.31 -5.14
C GLU A 231 3.74 -19.08 -4.01
N LEU A 232 3.81 -17.91 -3.36
CA LEU A 232 2.86 -17.54 -2.31
C LEU A 232 1.42 -17.48 -2.84
N TRP A 233 1.22 -16.94 -4.03
CA TRP A 233 -0.07 -16.90 -4.70
C TRP A 233 -0.58 -18.32 -4.97
N GLU A 234 0.20 -19.14 -5.65
CA GLU A 234 -0.16 -20.51 -6.02
C GLU A 234 -0.48 -21.35 -4.78
N LYS A 235 0.33 -21.26 -3.73
CA LYS A 235 0.09 -21.95 -2.46
C LYS A 235 -1.20 -21.49 -1.79
N THR A 236 -1.45 -20.19 -1.77
CA THR A 236 -2.62 -19.64 -1.09
C THR A 236 -3.91 -19.94 -1.86
N ILE A 237 -3.90 -19.80 -3.19
CA ILE A 237 -5.11 -19.85 -4.02
C ILE A 237 -5.35 -21.23 -4.61
N VAL A 238 -4.33 -21.88 -5.17
CA VAL A 238 -4.45 -23.20 -5.82
C VAL A 238 -4.33 -24.34 -4.81
N GLY A 239 -3.72 -24.08 -3.64
CA GLY A 239 -3.66 -25.05 -2.54
C GLY A 239 -2.62 -26.15 -2.75
N LEU A 240 -1.57 -25.89 -3.53
CA LEU A 240 -0.47 -26.84 -3.73
C LEU A 240 0.11 -27.28 -2.37
N PRO A 241 0.15 -28.60 -2.07
CA PRO A 241 0.75 -29.10 -0.85
C PRO A 241 2.24 -28.78 -0.79
N ARG A 242 2.77 -28.60 0.42
CA ARG A 242 4.21 -28.55 0.66
C ARG A 242 4.85 -29.84 0.11
N VAL A 243 5.77 -29.71 -0.84
CA VAL A 243 6.77 -30.75 -1.14
C VAL A 243 7.83 -30.72 -0.05
#